data_AF-A0A2T0MX89-F1
#
_entry.id   AF-A0A2T0MX89-F1
#
_cell.length_a   1.000
_cell.length_b   1.000
_cell.length_c   1.000
_cell.angle_alpha   90.00
_cell.angle_beta   90.00
_cell.angle_gamma   90.00
#
_symmetry.space_group_name_H-M   'P 1'
#
loop_
_entity.id
_entity.type
_entity.pdbx_description
1 polymer ?
#
loop_
_entity_poly.entity_id
_entity_poly.type
_entity_poly.pdbx_seq_one_letter_code
_entity_poly.pdbx_strand_id
1 'polypeptide(L)'
;MVRESGSAPAAAGLSSREVILNAARTLIGEKGYDGMAISDLCAQSGLPPSSIYYHFGNKLGVLAALLERTFDELHALFPNPSSFDDLAPLERLEAWFSAACRSLDRRPDYLRLLVAISVGPQKDAEVVRRTVRRIRDYAHASWVDALTPIFAPEGGEAGEALVQRLAILGRALTDGLSVTNSFDEMTYSSQVTPFVALVRGLAEHRDGAQRLFGDGEA
;
A
#
# COMPACT_ATOMS: atom_id res chain seq x y z
N MET A 1 -47.35 11.16 -35.93
CA MET A 1 -46.69 9.85 -36.12
C MET A 1 -45.22 10.03 -35.75
N VAL A 2 -44.74 9.16 -34.87
CA VAL A 2 -43.61 9.33 -33.95
C VAL A 2 -42.25 9.40 -34.67
N ARG A 3 -41.39 10.32 -34.24
CA ARG A 3 -39.93 10.30 -34.49
C ARG A 3 -39.30 9.39 -33.43
N GLU A 4 -38.70 8.30 -33.84
CA GLU A 4 -37.89 7.43 -32.99
C GLU A 4 -36.55 8.11 -32.68
N SER A 5 -36.33 8.37 -31.40
CA SER A 5 -35.04 8.80 -30.85
C SER A 5 -34.14 7.57 -30.66
N GLY A 6 -33.16 7.41 -31.53
CA GLY A 6 -32.04 6.52 -31.30
C GLY A 6 -31.08 7.13 -30.28
N SER A 7 -31.17 6.69 -29.02
CA SER A 7 -30.15 6.96 -28.00
C SER A 7 -28.93 6.07 -28.25
N ALA A 8 -27.81 6.68 -28.60
CA ALA A 8 -26.49 6.04 -28.59
C ALA A 8 -26.07 5.65 -27.15
N PRO A 9 -25.19 4.65 -26.95
CA PRO A 9 -24.82 4.17 -25.63
C PRO A 9 -23.84 5.15 -24.97
N ALA A 10 -24.13 5.54 -23.73
CA ALA A 10 -23.25 6.37 -22.92
C ALA A 10 -21.95 5.62 -22.56
N ALA A 11 -20.80 6.12 -23.02
CA ALA A 11 -19.54 5.86 -22.36
C ALA A 11 -19.63 6.47 -20.94
N ALA A 12 -19.48 5.64 -19.90
CA ALA A 12 -19.75 6.00 -18.51
C ALA A 12 -18.92 7.22 -18.06
N GLY A 13 -19.58 8.34 -17.74
CA GLY A 13 -18.93 9.54 -17.20
C GLY A 13 -18.43 9.30 -15.76
N LEU A 14 -17.18 9.67 -15.48
CA LEU A 14 -16.63 9.62 -14.13
C LEU A 14 -17.44 10.50 -13.17
N SER A 15 -17.63 10.06 -11.92
CA SER A 15 -18.28 10.87 -10.89
C SER A 15 -17.46 12.12 -10.55
N SER A 16 -18.10 13.18 -10.07
CA SER A 16 -17.40 14.39 -9.62
C SER A 16 -16.32 14.09 -8.57
N ARG A 17 -16.57 13.11 -7.69
CA ARG A 17 -15.58 12.62 -6.72
C ARG A 17 -14.32 12.08 -7.42
N GLU A 18 -14.48 11.23 -8.44
CA GLU A 18 -13.35 10.65 -9.18
C GLU A 18 -12.59 11.68 -10.01
N VAL A 19 -13.29 12.65 -10.62
CA VAL A 19 -12.64 13.75 -11.34
C VAL A 19 -11.75 14.56 -10.39
N ILE A 20 -12.22 14.87 -9.18
CA ILE A 20 -11.43 15.60 -8.18
C ILE A 20 -10.23 14.78 -7.70
N LEU A 21 -10.39 13.48 -7.46
CA LEU A 21 -9.28 12.62 -7.02
C LEU A 21 -8.23 12.41 -8.12
N ASN A 22 -8.62 12.41 -9.40
CA ASN A 22 -7.67 12.41 -10.52
C ASN A 22 -6.88 13.72 -10.57
N ALA A 23 -7.57 14.86 -10.46
CA ALA A 23 -6.93 16.16 -10.35
C ALA A 23 -5.95 16.22 -9.17
N ALA A 24 -6.35 15.73 -8.00
CA ALA A 24 -5.50 15.68 -6.81
C ALA A 24 -4.25 14.82 -7.02
N ARG A 25 -4.38 13.63 -7.64
CA ARG A 25 -3.25 12.75 -7.95
C ARG A 25 -2.20 13.48 -8.81
N THR A 26 -2.65 14.12 -9.89
CA THR A 26 -1.77 14.89 -10.80
C THR A 26 -1.09 16.04 -10.05
N LEU A 27 -1.85 16.88 -9.36
CA LEU A 27 -1.31 18.05 -8.67
C LEU A 27 -0.33 17.66 -7.56
N ILE A 28 -0.59 16.59 -6.80
CA ILE A 28 0.35 16.11 -5.78
C ILE A 28 1.64 15.58 -6.42
N GLY A 29 1.54 14.91 -7.57
CA GLY A 29 2.72 14.45 -8.32
C GLY A 29 3.60 15.59 -8.83
N GLU A 30 2.99 16.71 -9.24
CA GLU A 30 3.71 17.85 -9.85
C GLU A 30 4.34 18.81 -8.84
N LYS A 31 3.66 19.08 -7.72
CA LYS A 31 4.05 20.14 -6.75
C LYS A 31 3.98 19.72 -5.29
N GLY A 32 3.74 18.43 -5.03
CA GLY A 32 3.56 17.91 -3.68
C GLY A 32 2.22 18.30 -3.06
N TYR A 33 1.92 17.69 -1.91
CA TYR A 33 0.70 17.99 -1.16
C TYR A 33 0.65 19.45 -0.71
N ASP A 34 1.73 19.99 -0.16
CA ASP A 34 1.74 21.35 0.39
C ASP A 34 1.51 22.42 -0.69
N GLY A 35 2.08 22.23 -1.88
CA GLY A 35 1.89 23.12 -3.04
C GLY A 35 0.49 23.08 -3.66
N MET A 36 -0.34 22.08 -3.34
CA MET A 36 -1.71 21.98 -3.87
C MET A 36 -2.71 22.87 -3.12
N ALA A 37 -3.43 23.75 -3.82
CA ALA A 37 -4.55 24.51 -3.26
C ALA A 37 -5.91 23.99 -3.76
N ILE A 38 -6.99 24.37 -3.07
CA ILE A 38 -8.37 24.08 -3.50
C ILE A 38 -8.67 24.76 -4.86
N SER A 39 -8.12 25.95 -5.10
CA SER A 39 -8.24 26.64 -6.38
C SER A 39 -7.63 25.83 -7.53
N ASP A 40 -6.51 25.17 -7.28
CA ASP A 40 -5.85 24.34 -8.29
C ASP A 40 -6.67 23.10 -8.60
N LEU A 41 -7.27 22.49 -7.57
CA LEU A 41 -8.21 21.38 -7.76
C LEU A 41 -9.40 21.82 -8.60
N CYS A 42 -9.96 23.02 -8.38
CA CYS A 42 -11.05 23.54 -9.20
C CYS A 42 -10.60 23.75 -10.65
N ALA A 43 -9.44 24.36 -10.86
CA ALA A 43 -8.89 24.60 -12.19
C ALA A 43 -8.63 23.30 -12.96
N GLN A 44 -8.05 22.29 -12.29
CA GLN A 44 -7.71 21.01 -12.90
C GLN A 44 -8.93 20.10 -13.12
N SER A 45 -9.93 20.14 -12.22
CA SER A 45 -11.13 19.30 -12.30
C SER A 45 -12.28 19.93 -13.11
N GLY A 46 -12.25 21.25 -13.31
CA GLY A 46 -13.38 22.00 -13.88
C GLY A 46 -14.60 22.09 -12.95
N LEU A 47 -14.49 21.65 -11.70
CA LEU A 47 -15.60 21.63 -10.74
C LEU A 47 -15.51 22.82 -9.76
N PRO A 48 -16.66 23.34 -9.31
CA PRO A 48 -16.68 24.46 -8.38
C PRO A 48 -16.17 24.03 -6.99
N PRO A 49 -15.68 24.98 -6.16
CA PRO A 49 -15.22 24.68 -4.80
C PRO A 49 -16.27 23.97 -3.94
N SER A 50 -17.56 24.26 -4.15
CA SER A 50 -18.68 23.62 -3.44
C SER A 50 -18.69 22.11 -3.61
N SER A 51 -18.32 21.58 -4.79
CA SER A 51 -18.20 20.14 -5.02
C SER A 51 -17.07 19.51 -4.20
N ILE A 52 -15.92 20.20 -4.09
CA ILE A 52 -14.79 19.71 -3.30
C ILE A 52 -15.15 19.68 -1.81
N TYR A 53 -15.73 20.76 -1.29
CA TYR A 53 -16.16 20.83 0.10
C TYR A 53 -17.28 19.81 0.41
N TYR A 54 -18.22 19.60 -0.51
CA TYR A 54 -19.27 18.60 -0.37
C TYR A 54 -18.72 17.18 -0.26
N HIS A 55 -17.78 16.79 -1.13
CA HIS A 55 -17.27 15.42 -1.17
C HIS A 55 -16.21 15.14 -0.11
N PHE A 56 -15.39 16.12 0.25
CA PHE A 56 -14.16 15.89 1.01
C PHE A 56 -14.04 16.75 2.26
N GLY A 57 -14.89 17.77 2.42
CA GLY A 57 -14.86 18.71 3.55
C GLY A 57 -13.67 19.68 3.54
N ASN A 58 -12.46 19.23 3.23
CA ASN A 58 -11.26 20.08 3.13
C ASN A 58 -10.15 19.39 2.33
N LYS A 59 -9.01 20.08 2.16
CA LYS A 59 -7.81 19.57 1.47
C LYS A 59 -7.25 18.27 2.08
N LEU A 60 -7.31 18.11 3.41
CA LEU A 60 -6.88 16.87 4.08
C LEU A 60 -7.83 15.70 3.79
N GLY A 61 -9.14 15.96 3.67
CA GLY A 61 -10.12 14.96 3.25
C GLY A 61 -9.90 14.50 1.80
N VAL A 62 -9.48 15.41 0.90
CA VAL A 62 -9.07 15.04 -0.46
C VAL A 62 -7.87 14.09 -0.41
N LEU A 63 -6.85 14.41 0.41
CA LEU A 63 -5.67 13.57 0.58
C LEU A 63 -6.02 12.18 1.12
N ALA A 64 -6.84 12.10 2.17
CA ALA A 64 -7.26 10.85 2.76
C ALA A 64 -8.06 10.00 1.75
N ALA A 65 -8.99 10.61 1.03
CA ALA A 65 -9.76 9.91 0.00
C ALA A 65 -8.89 9.43 -1.18
N LEU A 66 -7.85 10.20 -1.54
CA LEU A 66 -6.89 9.78 -2.57
C LEU A 66 -6.03 8.60 -2.09
N LEU A 67 -5.58 8.63 -0.83
CA LEU A 67 -4.85 7.51 -0.22
C LEU A 67 -5.70 6.23 -0.20
N GLU A 68 -6.95 6.34 0.23
CA GLU A 68 -7.89 5.20 0.28
C GLU A 68 -8.16 4.65 -1.12
N ARG A 69 -8.46 5.51 -2.11
CA ARG A 69 -8.66 5.06 -3.49
C ARG A 69 -7.41 4.38 -4.05
N THR A 70 -6.22 4.96 -3.82
CA THR A 70 -4.97 4.39 -4.32
C THR A 70 -4.70 3.02 -3.68
N PHE A 71 -5.02 2.88 -2.39
CA PHE A 71 -4.98 1.60 -1.70
C PHE A 71 -5.95 0.58 -2.31
N ASP A 72 -7.21 0.93 -2.51
CA ASP A 72 -8.22 0.01 -3.06
C ASP A 72 -7.86 -0.47 -4.48
N GLU A 73 -7.41 0.45 -5.33
CA GLU A 73 -6.92 0.13 -6.69
C GLU A 73 -5.78 -0.90 -6.65
N LEU A 74 -4.93 -0.87 -5.62
CA LEU A 74 -3.79 -1.77 -5.50
C LEU A 74 -4.10 -3.02 -4.72
N HIS A 75 -4.93 -2.95 -3.68
CA HIS A 75 -5.44 -4.11 -2.99
C HIS A 75 -6.05 -5.10 -3.99
N ALA A 76 -6.77 -4.59 -5.00
CA ALA A 76 -7.29 -5.40 -6.11
C ALA A 76 -6.21 -6.05 -7.01
N LEU A 77 -4.99 -5.51 -7.04
CA LEU A 77 -3.87 -5.97 -7.86
C LEU A 77 -2.80 -6.74 -7.06
N PHE A 78 -2.81 -6.63 -5.74
CA PHE A 78 -1.85 -7.28 -4.86
C PHE A 78 -2.27 -8.73 -4.62
N PRO A 79 -1.32 -9.67 -4.72
CA PRO A 79 -1.63 -11.06 -4.45
C PRO A 79 -1.93 -11.26 -2.96
N ASN A 80 -2.94 -12.07 -2.66
CA ASN A 80 -3.17 -12.57 -1.31
C ASN A 80 -2.24 -13.79 -1.06
N PRO A 81 -1.54 -13.90 0.09
CA PRO A 81 -0.68 -15.05 0.35
C PRO A 81 -1.44 -16.39 0.28
N SER A 82 -2.71 -16.42 0.66
CA SER A 82 -3.58 -17.60 0.55
C SER A 82 -3.79 -18.11 -0.89
N SER A 83 -3.50 -17.30 -1.91
CA SER A 83 -3.55 -17.74 -3.32
C SER A 83 -2.44 -18.73 -3.70
N PHE A 84 -1.53 -19.05 -2.77
CA PHE A 84 -0.39 -19.95 -2.97
C PHE A 84 -0.32 -21.04 -1.89
N ASP A 85 -1.44 -21.36 -1.23
CA ASP A 85 -1.52 -22.35 -0.14
C ASP A 85 -1.24 -23.80 -0.58
N ASP A 86 -1.19 -24.05 -1.89
CA ASP A 86 -0.80 -25.34 -2.48
C ASP A 86 0.72 -25.58 -2.51
N LEU A 87 1.53 -24.54 -2.24
CA LEU A 87 2.99 -24.61 -2.20
C LEU A 87 3.51 -24.88 -0.78
N ALA A 88 4.76 -25.39 -0.68
CA ALA A 88 5.41 -25.49 0.62
C ALA A 88 5.61 -24.09 1.26
N PRO A 89 5.64 -23.94 2.60
CA PRO A 89 5.63 -22.64 3.28
C PRO A 89 6.61 -21.60 2.75
N LEU A 90 7.84 -22.00 2.44
CA LEU A 90 8.87 -21.09 1.95
C LEU A 90 8.69 -20.76 0.46
N GLU A 91 8.24 -21.72 -0.35
CA GLU A 91 7.90 -21.52 -1.77
C GLU A 91 6.67 -20.61 -1.91
N ARG A 92 5.69 -20.76 -1.01
CA ARG A 92 4.52 -19.88 -0.86
C ARG A 92 4.94 -18.44 -0.59
N LEU A 93 5.83 -18.21 0.39
CA LEU A 93 6.36 -16.87 0.69
C LEU A 93 7.08 -16.29 -0.54
N GLU A 94 7.93 -17.07 -1.20
CA GLU A 94 8.67 -16.63 -2.40
C GLU A 94 7.73 -16.27 -3.55
N ALA A 95 6.73 -17.09 -3.85
CA ALA A 95 5.75 -16.85 -4.91
C ALA A 95 4.91 -15.60 -4.63
N TRP A 96 4.39 -15.46 -3.40
CA TRP A 96 3.65 -14.30 -2.96
C TRP A 96 4.50 -13.03 -3.02
N PHE A 97 5.69 -13.04 -2.42
CA PHE A 97 6.56 -11.86 -2.37
C PHE A 97 7.03 -11.45 -3.77
N SER A 98 7.34 -12.41 -4.63
CA SER A 98 7.62 -12.17 -6.05
C SER A 98 6.47 -11.47 -6.76
N ALA A 99 5.24 -11.94 -6.56
CA ALA A 99 4.05 -11.36 -7.18
C ALA A 99 3.77 -9.95 -6.62
N ALA A 100 3.92 -9.74 -5.32
CA ALA A 100 3.76 -8.44 -4.66
C ALA A 100 4.79 -7.42 -5.18
N CYS A 101 6.06 -7.80 -5.26
CA CYS A 101 7.13 -6.97 -5.83
C CYS A 101 6.86 -6.60 -7.29
N ARG A 102 6.37 -7.54 -8.12
CA ARG A 102 5.97 -7.23 -9.51
C ARG A 102 4.79 -6.25 -9.60
N SER A 103 3.86 -6.28 -8.65
CA SER A 103 2.78 -5.29 -8.59
C SER A 103 3.32 -3.91 -8.22
N LEU A 104 4.29 -3.83 -7.31
CA LEU A 104 4.98 -2.59 -6.94
C LEU A 104 5.84 -2.03 -8.08
N ASP A 105 6.55 -2.89 -8.82
CA ASP A 105 7.36 -2.49 -9.98
C ASP A 105 6.51 -1.81 -11.07
N ARG A 106 5.27 -2.28 -11.27
CA ARG A 106 4.34 -1.69 -12.24
C ARG A 106 3.72 -0.37 -11.76
N ARG A 107 3.65 -0.14 -10.44
CA ARG A 107 2.97 0.98 -9.79
C ARG A 107 3.82 1.56 -8.64
N PRO A 108 5.02 2.09 -8.91
CA PRO A 108 5.97 2.52 -7.87
C PRO A 108 5.50 3.78 -7.12
N ASP A 109 4.57 4.53 -7.68
CA ASP A 109 3.98 5.75 -7.10
C ASP A 109 3.19 5.50 -5.81
N TYR A 110 2.76 4.27 -5.57
CA TYR A 110 1.96 3.89 -4.42
C TYR A 110 2.64 4.14 -3.08
N LEU A 111 3.76 3.46 -2.85
CA LEU A 111 4.51 3.58 -1.60
C LEU A 111 5.14 4.97 -1.51
N ARG A 112 5.48 5.60 -2.65
CA ARG A 112 5.96 6.98 -2.67
C ARG A 112 4.96 7.97 -2.08
N LEU A 113 3.68 7.89 -2.46
CA LEU A 113 2.65 8.75 -1.87
C LEU A 113 2.51 8.50 -0.36
N LEU A 114 2.49 7.23 0.05
CA LEU A 114 2.38 6.84 1.45
C LEU A 114 3.57 7.33 2.30
N VAL A 115 4.79 7.17 1.78
CA VAL A 115 6.04 7.60 2.42
C VAL A 115 6.13 9.13 2.47
N ALA A 116 5.84 9.82 1.36
CA ALA A 116 5.84 11.29 1.31
C ALA A 116 4.87 11.91 2.33
N ILE A 117 3.70 11.29 2.52
CA ILE A 117 2.73 11.74 3.53
C ILE A 117 3.17 11.39 4.94
N SER A 118 3.92 10.31 5.13
CA SER A 118 4.38 9.84 6.45
C SER A 118 5.42 10.75 7.10
N VAL A 119 6.06 11.65 6.35
CA VAL A 119 7.11 12.55 6.85
C VAL A 119 6.66 14.00 7.03
N GLY A 120 5.59 14.42 6.36
CA GLY A 120 5.05 15.78 6.46
C GLY A 120 4.11 16.00 7.67
N PRO A 121 3.80 17.25 8.04
CA PRO A 121 2.95 17.58 9.19
C PRO A 121 1.53 17.00 9.10
N GLN A 122 1.03 16.76 7.88
CA GLN A 122 -0.26 16.12 7.60
C GLN A 122 -0.38 14.70 8.19
N LYS A 123 0.74 14.01 8.48
CA LYS A 123 0.74 12.68 9.11
C LYS A 123 0.00 12.67 10.45
N ASP A 124 -0.02 13.82 11.14
CA ASP A 124 -0.60 13.95 12.46
C ASP A 124 -2.11 14.24 12.41
N ALA A 125 -2.64 14.64 11.25
CA ALA A 125 -4.07 14.83 11.05
C ALA A 125 -4.81 13.50 11.18
N GLU A 126 -5.84 13.47 12.03
CA GLU A 126 -6.56 12.24 12.38
C GLU A 126 -7.12 11.50 11.16
N VAL A 127 -7.67 12.21 10.17
CA VAL A 127 -8.20 11.61 8.94
C VAL A 127 -7.12 10.91 8.10
N VAL A 128 -5.92 11.48 8.06
CA VAL A 128 -4.77 10.89 7.34
C VAL A 128 -4.23 9.71 8.13
N ARG A 129 -4.02 9.88 9.44
CA ARG A 129 -3.52 8.83 10.35
C ARG A 129 -4.39 7.58 10.30
N ARG A 130 -5.72 7.74 10.37
CA ARG A 130 -6.67 6.63 10.27
C ARG A 130 -6.56 5.88 8.95
N THR A 131 -6.47 6.61 7.85
CA THR A 131 -6.35 6.03 6.51
C THR A 131 -5.04 5.26 6.36
N VAL A 132 -3.91 5.88 6.74
CA VAL A 132 -2.59 5.24 6.69
C VAL A 132 -2.51 4.00 7.59
N ARG A 133 -3.14 4.01 8.77
CA ARG A 133 -3.21 2.82 9.64
C ARG A 133 -3.91 1.67 8.94
N ARG A 134 -5.10 1.87 8.38
CA ARG A 134 -5.82 0.81 7.64
C ARG A 134 -4.98 0.20 6.53
N ILE A 135 -4.27 1.03 5.77
CA ILE A 135 -3.36 0.58 4.70
C ILE A 135 -2.23 -0.29 5.27
N ARG A 136 -1.59 0.18 6.34
CA ARG A 136 -0.48 -0.52 6.98
C ARG A 136 -0.92 -1.82 7.66
N ASP A 137 -2.11 -1.84 8.27
CA ASP A 137 -2.66 -3.02 8.94
C ASP A 137 -2.93 -4.14 7.92
N TYR A 138 -3.44 -3.79 6.73
CA TYR A 138 -3.60 -4.76 5.64
C TYR A 138 -2.26 -5.34 5.16
N ALA A 139 -1.27 -4.47 4.91
CA ALA A 139 0.06 -4.92 4.49
C ALA A 139 0.71 -5.81 5.56
N HIS A 140 0.58 -5.42 6.84
CA HIS A 140 1.07 -6.18 7.98
C HIS A 140 0.40 -7.55 8.09
N ALA A 141 -0.93 -7.61 7.96
CA ALA A 141 -1.68 -8.87 7.97
C ALA A 141 -1.23 -9.82 6.84
N SER A 142 -0.95 -9.28 5.65
CA SER A 142 -0.43 -10.09 4.52
C SER A 142 0.95 -10.68 4.83
N TRP A 143 1.84 -9.91 5.46
CA TRP A 143 3.13 -10.42 5.93
C TRP A 143 2.98 -11.49 7.01
N VAL A 144 2.10 -11.28 7.99
CA VAL A 144 1.82 -12.26 9.05
C VAL A 144 1.30 -13.56 8.45
N ASP A 145 0.34 -13.49 7.53
CA ASP A 145 -0.19 -14.66 6.83
C ASP A 145 0.91 -15.39 6.03
N ALA A 146 1.76 -14.66 5.31
CA ALA A 146 2.87 -15.24 4.56
C ALA A 146 3.91 -15.95 5.45
N LEU A 147 4.19 -15.41 6.64
CA LEU A 147 5.27 -15.87 7.53
C LEU A 147 4.82 -16.91 8.57
N THR A 148 3.55 -16.91 8.96
CA THR A 148 3.01 -17.82 10.00
C THR A 148 3.31 -19.29 9.72
N PRO A 149 3.10 -19.84 8.51
CA PRO A 149 3.39 -21.25 8.24
C PRO A 149 4.86 -21.64 8.37
N ILE A 150 5.78 -20.66 8.34
CA ILE A 150 7.24 -20.88 8.47
C ILE A 150 7.66 -20.82 9.95
N PHE A 151 7.24 -19.76 10.64
CA PHE A 151 7.78 -19.41 11.96
C PHE A 151 6.84 -19.70 13.13
N ALA A 152 5.57 -20.02 12.87
CA ALA A 152 4.55 -20.40 13.84
C ALA A 152 3.56 -21.48 13.32
N PRO A 153 3.99 -22.57 12.65
CA PRO A 153 3.09 -23.58 12.08
C PRO A 153 2.18 -24.28 13.10
N GLU A 154 2.64 -24.45 14.33
CA GLU A 154 1.88 -25.08 15.43
C GLU A 154 1.26 -24.04 16.38
N GLY A 155 1.37 -22.75 16.03
CA GLY A 155 1.08 -21.64 16.93
C GLY A 155 2.15 -21.47 18.03
N GLY A 156 1.84 -20.63 19.01
CA GLY A 156 2.65 -20.44 20.22
C GLY A 156 3.27 -19.06 20.31
N GLU A 157 3.28 -18.52 21.52
CA GLU A 157 3.61 -17.11 21.81
C GLU A 157 4.95 -16.65 21.22
N ALA A 158 6.01 -17.45 21.38
CA ALA A 158 7.33 -17.12 20.86
C ALA A 158 7.39 -17.08 19.32
N GLY A 159 6.69 -18.02 18.65
CA GLY A 159 6.60 -18.06 17.19
C GLY A 159 5.77 -16.90 16.65
N GLU A 160 4.63 -16.63 17.26
CA GLU A 160 3.74 -15.52 16.91
C GLU A 160 4.44 -14.17 17.10
N ALA A 161 5.15 -13.97 18.23
CA ALA A 161 5.94 -12.76 18.48
C ALA A 161 7.04 -12.56 17.41
N LEU A 162 7.73 -13.64 17.01
CA LEU A 162 8.71 -13.60 15.93
C LEU A 162 8.06 -13.20 14.59
N VAL A 163 6.92 -13.80 14.25
CA VAL A 163 6.15 -13.47 13.03
C VAL A 163 5.78 -11.98 13.02
N GLN A 164 5.28 -11.44 14.14
CA GLN A 164 4.92 -10.02 14.24
C GLN A 164 6.12 -9.10 13.98
N ARG A 165 7.29 -9.42 14.55
CA ARG A 165 8.53 -8.66 14.34
C ARG A 165 9.01 -8.75 12.90
N LEU A 166 9.02 -9.95 12.32
CA LEU A 166 9.40 -10.15 10.92
C LEU A 166 8.44 -9.46 9.95
N ALA A 167 7.14 -9.41 10.25
CA ALA A 167 6.17 -8.68 9.45
C ALA A 167 6.42 -7.16 9.46
N ILE A 168 6.81 -6.59 10.62
CA ILE A 168 7.24 -5.19 10.72
C ILE A 168 8.48 -4.95 9.84
N LEU A 169 9.47 -5.84 9.91
CA LEU A 169 10.70 -5.74 9.13
C LEU A 169 10.44 -5.89 7.62
N GLY A 170 9.59 -6.83 7.20
CA GLY A 170 9.20 -7.01 5.80
C GLY A 170 8.51 -5.77 5.23
N ARG A 171 7.62 -5.13 6.00
CA ARG A 171 7.00 -3.87 5.59
C ARG A 171 8.03 -2.73 5.54
N ALA A 172 8.91 -2.63 6.54
CA ALA A 172 9.97 -1.61 6.57
C ALA A 172 10.93 -1.74 5.38
N LEU A 173 11.25 -2.98 4.98
CA LEU A 173 12.00 -3.26 3.76
C LEU A 173 11.30 -2.66 2.54
N THR A 174 10.01 -2.96 2.34
CA THR A 174 9.27 -2.42 1.17
C THR A 174 9.16 -0.90 1.18
N ASP A 175 8.95 -0.28 2.35
CA ASP A 175 8.95 1.18 2.50
C ASP A 175 10.33 1.77 2.10
N GLY A 176 11.42 1.15 2.56
CA GLY A 176 12.80 1.53 2.22
C GLY A 176 13.11 1.39 0.73
N LEU A 177 12.71 0.27 0.11
CA LEU A 177 12.88 0.05 -1.32
C LEU A 177 12.15 1.09 -2.17
N SER A 178 10.99 1.58 -1.71
CA SER A 178 10.31 2.69 -2.37
C SER A 178 11.13 3.98 -2.39
N VAL A 179 11.87 4.25 -1.31
CA VAL A 179 12.75 5.42 -1.23
C VAL A 179 13.96 5.21 -2.13
N THR A 180 14.62 4.06 -2.06
CA THR A 180 15.79 3.73 -2.90
C THR A 180 15.45 3.77 -4.39
N ASN A 181 14.35 3.15 -4.81
CA ASN A 181 13.85 3.20 -6.20
C ASN A 181 13.50 4.64 -6.68
N SER A 182 13.47 5.64 -5.80
CA SER A 182 13.26 7.03 -6.21
C SER A 182 14.54 7.72 -6.68
N PHE A 183 15.71 7.16 -6.36
CA PHE A 183 17.03 7.70 -6.74
C PHE A 183 17.81 6.73 -7.62
N ASP A 184 17.62 5.44 -7.38
CA ASP A 184 18.28 4.35 -8.09
C ASP A 184 17.25 3.65 -8.99
N GLU A 185 17.64 3.16 -10.16
CA GLU A 185 16.76 2.38 -11.07
C GLU A 185 16.49 0.95 -10.56
N MET A 186 16.43 0.77 -9.24
CA MET A 186 16.25 -0.52 -8.58
C MET A 186 14.80 -0.97 -8.56
N THR A 187 14.52 -2.18 -9.04
CA THR A 187 13.20 -2.80 -8.92
C THR A 187 13.01 -3.47 -7.55
N TYR A 188 11.77 -3.53 -7.06
CA TYR A 188 11.41 -4.33 -5.89
C TYR A 188 11.70 -5.82 -6.13
N SER A 189 11.44 -6.29 -7.35
CA SER A 189 11.70 -7.68 -7.74
C SER A 189 13.17 -8.09 -7.63
N SER A 190 14.12 -7.16 -7.77
CA SER A 190 15.56 -7.45 -7.59
C SER A 190 15.93 -7.92 -6.18
N GLN A 191 15.09 -7.65 -5.18
CA GLN A 191 15.33 -7.97 -3.78
C GLN A 191 14.65 -9.25 -3.30
N VAL A 192 13.89 -9.92 -4.17
CA VAL A 192 13.16 -11.14 -3.80
C VAL A 192 14.10 -12.26 -3.40
N THR A 193 15.06 -12.61 -4.27
CA THR A 193 16.02 -13.70 -4.01
C THR A 193 16.85 -13.48 -2.73
N PRO A 194 17.50 -12.32 -2.50
CA PRO A 194 18.27 -12.13 -1.27
C PRO A 194 17.38 -12.13 -0.02
N PHE A 195 16.15 -11.60 -0.09
CA PHE A 195 15.21 -11.65 1.03
C PHE A 195 14.77 -13.08 1.36
N VAL A 196 14.38 -13.87 0.36
CA VAL A 196 13.97 -15.27 0.55
C VAL A 196 15.13 -16.10 1.10
N ALA A 197 16.36 -15.88 0.65
CA ALA A 197 17.54 -16.52 1.20
C ALA A 197 17.74 -16.19 2.69
N LEU A 198 17.54 -14.93 3.09
CA LEU A 198 17.58 -14.51 4.48
C LEU A 198 16.50 -15.19 5.34
N VAL A 199 15.27 -15.26 4.84
CA VAL A 199 14.16 -15.94 5.53
C VAL A 199 14.44 -17.44 5.65
N ARG A 200 14.98 -18.08 4.62
CA ARG A 200 15.39 -19.49 4.64
C ARG A 200 16.42 -19.76 5.75
N GLY A 201 17.48 -18.95 5.81
CA GLY A 201 18.51 -19.09 6.84
C GLY A 201 17.95 -18.90 8.26
N LEU A 202 17.01 -17.97 8.44
CA LEU A 202 16.30 -17.81 9.72
C LEU A 202 15.42 -19.02 10.07
N ALA A 203 14.74 -19.60 9.08
CA ALA A 203 13.89 -20.78 9.28
C ALA A 203 14.72 -22.03 9.66
N GLU A 204 15.90 -22.20 9.07
CA GLU A 204 16.85 -23.27 9.42
C GLU A 204 17.40 -23.15 10.85
N HIS A 205 17.33 -21.95 11.45
CA HIS A 205 17.82 -21.65 12.80
C HIS A 205 16.71 -21.07 13.70
N ARG A 206 15.48 -21.58 13.54
CA ARG A 206 14.26 -21.04 14.19
C ARG A 206 14.39 -20.86 15.70
N ASP A 207 14.93 -21.83 16.42
CA ASP A 207 15.11 -21.75 17.89
C ASP A 207 16.16 -20.70 18.29
N GLY A 208 17.14 -20.43 17.43
CA GLY A 208 18.11 -19.34 17.61
C GLY A 208 17.45 -17.99 17.34
N ALA A 209 16.67 -17.89 16.27
CA ALA A 209 15.91 -16.67 15.94
C ALA A 209 14.91 -16.32 17.06
N GLN A 210 14.15 -17.27 17.57
CA GLN A 210 13.21 -17.03 18.67
C GLN A 210 13.88 -16.49 19.92
N ARG A 211 15.10 -16.92 20.25
CA ARG A 211 15.88 -16.36 21.36
C ARG A 211 16.38 -14.96 21.07
N LEU A 212 16.97 -14.72 19.90
CA LEU A 212 17.47 -13.39 19.48
C LEU A 212 16.37 -12.33 19.44
N PHE A 213 15.15 -12.73 19.09
CA PHE A 213 13.97 -11.87 19.06
C PHE A 213 13.08 -12.04 20.30
N GLY A 214 13.46 -12.86 21.29
CA GLY A 214 12.67 -13.14 22.50
C GLY A 214 13.00 -12.23 23.67
N ASP A 215 14.25 -11.76 23.77
CA ASP A 215 14.74 -10.98 24.91
C ASP A 215 14.39 -9.48 24.81
N GLY A 216 13.09 -9.20 24.84
CA GLY A 216 12.52 -7.84 24.81
C GLY A 216 11.70 -7.44 26.02
N GLU A 217 11.73 -8.21 27.11
CA GLU A 217 11.21 -7.81 28.42
C GLU A 217 12.16 -8.26 29.54
N ALA A 218 12.92 -7.29 30.07
CA ALA A 218 13.45 -7.27 31.42
C ALA A 218 13.42 -5.82 31.90
#